data_AF-A0A1I4PR85-F1
#
_entry.id   AF-A0A1I4PR85-F1
#
_cell.length_a   1.000
_cell.length_b   1.000
_cell.length_c   1.000
_cell.angle_alpha   90.00
_cell.angle_beta   90.00
_cell.angle_gamma   90.00
#
_symmetry.space_group_name_H-M   'P 1'
#
loop_
_entity.id
_entity.type
_entity.pdbx_description
1 polymer ?
#
loop_
_entity_poly.entity_id
_entity_poly.type
_entity_poly.pdbx_seq_one_letter_code
_entity_poly.pdbx_strand_id
1 'polypeptide(L)' 'MVPWPIPVVALTAHASRGDLKRMRAAGFTDHLGKPLEVDRFLQRLDRWLQGDGSQGF' A
#
# COMPACT_ATOMS: atom_id res chain seq x y z
N MET A 1 17.97 -2.32 -1.56
CA MET A 1 17.08 -2.54 -0.39
C MET A 1 16.30 -3.81 -0.65
N VAL A 2 16.27 -4.74 0.30
CA VAL A 2 15.55 -6.02 0.15
C VAL A 2 14.03 -5.80 0.31
N PRO A 3 13.18 -6.41 -0.52
CA PRO A 3 11.74 -6.36 -0.32
C PRO A 3 11.38 -7.15 0.95
N TRP A 4 10.48 -6.58 1.75
CA TRP A 4 9.93 -7.26 2.92
C TRP A 4 9.18 -8.52 2.46
N PRO A 5 9.29 -9.66 3.15
CA PRO A 5 8.56 -10.88 2.80
C PRO A 5 7.05 -10.74 2.99
N ILE A 6 6.59 -9.68 3.68
CA ILE A 6 5.19 -9.40 3.99
C ILE A 6 4.83 -8.04 3.35
N PRO A 7 3.74 -7.93 2.58
CA PRO A 7 3.27 -6.65 2.05
C PRO A 7 2.99 -5.62 3.16
N VAL A 8 3.50 -4.40 3.00
CA VAL A 8 3.30 -3.30 3.95
C VAL A 8 2.48 -2.20 3.31
N VAL A 9 1.29 -1.94 3.85
CA VAL A 9 0.36 -0.94 3.33
C VAL A 9 0.08 0.11 4.40
N ALA A 10 0.31 1.37 4.06
CA ALA A 10 0.05 2.47 4.99
C ALA A 10 -1.40 2.95 4.89
N LEU A 11 -2.09 3.07 6.01
CA LEU A 11 -3.39 3.73 6.10
C LEU A 11 -3.23 5.12 6.72
N THR A 12 -3.41 6.19 5.94
CA THR A 12 -3.21 7.55 6.43
C THR A 12 -4.45 8.43 6.23
N ALA A 13 -4.62 9.43 7.10
CA ALA A 13 -5.69 10.42 6.94
C ALA A 13 -5.43 11.38 5.77
N HIS A 14 -4.16 11.62 5.46
CA HIS A 14 -3.71 12.45 4.36
C HIS A 14 -2.30 11.99 3.95
N ALA A 15 -1.96 12.13 2.67
CA ALA A 15 -0.61 11.89 2.18
C ALA A 15 -0.33 12.87 1.04
N SER A 16 0.70 13.69 1.20
CA SER A 16 1.18 14.52 0.10
C SER A 16 1.90 13.66 -0.95
N ARG A 17 2.10 14.21 -2.15
CA ARG A 17 2.93 13.54 -3.18
C ARG A 17 4.35 13.23 -2.69
N GLY A 18 4.89 14.05 -1.77
CA GLY A 18 6.21 13.81 -1.16
C GLY A 18 6.19 12.61 -0.22
N ASP A 19 5.10 12.42 0.53
CA ASP A 19 4.93 11.27 1.42
C ASP A 19 4.84 9.97 0.63
N LEU A 20 4.06 9.95 -0.45
CA LEU A 20 3.94 8.80 -1.34
C LEU A 20 5.30 8.39 -1.93
N LYS A 21 6.11 9.37 -2.37
CA LYS A 21 7.47 9.10 -2.87
C LYS A 21 8.37 8.50 -1.79
N ARG A 22 8.33 9.02 -0.57
CA ARG A 22 9.14 8.51 0.55
C ARG A 22 8.73 7.10 0.94
N MET A 23 7.44 6.81 1.00
CA MET A 23 6.92 5.49 1.33
C MET A 23 7.29 4.45 0.27
N ARG A 24 7.14 4.80 -1.02
CA ARG A 24 7.61 3.94 -2.11
C ARG A 24 9.10 3.68 -2.03
N ALA A 25 9.90 4.73 -1.80
CA ALA A 25 11.35 4.62 -1.65
C ALA A 25 11.78 3.82 -0.41
N ALA A 26 10.92 3.71 0.61
CA ALA A 26 11.11 2.90 1.82
C ALA A 26 10.63 1.44 1.66
N GLY A 27 10.09 1.07 0.50
CA GLY A 27 9.69 -0.30 0.20
C GLY A 27 8.28 -0.67 0.67
N PHE A 28 7.40 0.32 0.85
CA PHE A 28 5.98 0.07 1.08
C PHE A 28 5.34 -0.49 -0.20
N THR A 29 4.45 -1.46 0.00
CA THR A 29 3.66 -2.04 -1.09
C THR A 29 2.59 -1.06 -1.57
N ASP A 30 1.87 -0.40 -0.66
CA ASP A 30 0.79 0.50 -1.06
C ASP A 30 0.45 1.54 0.04
N HIS A 31 -0.48 2.44 -0.29
CA HIS A 31 -1.06 3.45 0.57
C HIS A 31 -2.58 3.49 0.38
N LEU A 32 -3.31 3.58 1.49
CA LEU A 32 -4.75 3.83 1.55
C LEU A 32 -5.03 5.13 2.29
N GLY A 33 -5.88 5.98 1.72
CA GLY A 33 -6.41 7.17 2.38
C GLY A 33 -7.62 6.84 3.24
N LYS A 34 -7.82 7.59 4.34
CA LYS A 34 -9.09 7.63 5.08
C LYS A 34 -10.06 8.64 4.43
N PRO A 35 -11.40 8.46 4.59
CA PRO A 35 -12.05 7.31 5.22
C PRO A 35 -11.83 6.02 4.42
N LEU A 36 -11.78 4.88 5.13
CA LEU A 36 -11.54 3.59 4.50
C LEU A 36 -12.84 3.07 3.90
N GLU A 37 -12.91 3.02 2.57
CA GLU A 37 -14.00 2.36 1.86
C GLU A 37 -13.78 0.84 1.91
N VAL A 38 -14.68 0.13 2.59
CA VAL A 38 -14.52 -1.31 2.90
C VAL A 38 -14.42 -2.17 1.65
N ASP A 39 -15.27 -1.95 0.65
CA ASP A 39 -15.24 -2.75 -0.59
C ASP A 39 -13.92 -2.56 -1.35
N ARG A 40 -13.45 -1.31 -1.42
CA ARG A 40 -12.16 -0.98 -2.05
C ARG A 40 -10.99 -1.57 -1.26
N PHE A 41 -11.09 -1.58 0.07
CA PHE A 41 -10.09 -2.18 0.93
C PHE A 41 -9.98 -3.69 0.70
N LEU A 42 -11.12 -4.39 0.68
CA LEU A 42 -11.17 -5.84 0.46
C LEU A 42 -10.61 -6.21 -0.93
N GLN A 43 -10.97 -5.48 -1.98
CA GLN A 43 -10.41 -5.68 -3.32
C GLN A 43 -8.88 -5.52 -3.38
N ARG A 44 -8.32 -4.60 -2.58
CA ARG A 44 -6.87 -4.40 -2.51
C ARG A 44 -6.20 -5.47 -1.66
N LEU A 45 -6.85 -5.91 -0.59
CA LEU A 45 -6.37 -7.01 0.25
C LEU A 45 -6.29 -8.33 -0.52
N ASP A 46 -7.35 -8.69 -1.26
CA ASP A 46 -7.37 -9.89 -2.10
C ASP A 46 -6.20 -9.91 -3.09
N ARG A 47 -5.90 -8.74 -3.69
CA ARG A 47 -4.76 -8.59 -4.60
C ARG A 47 -3.42 -8.86 -3.92
N TRP A 48 -3.19 -8.31 -2.73
CA TRP A 48 -1.93 -8.53 -2.02
C TRP A 48 -1.78 -9.96 -1.49
N LEU A 49 -2.88 -10.60 -1.08
CA LEU A 49 -2.89 -11.97 -0.57
C LEU A 49 -2.69 -13.02 -1.67
N GLN A 50 -3.10 -12.73 -2.91
CA GLN A 50 -2.89 -13.62 -4.07
C GLN A 50 -1.42 -13.69 -4.54
N GLY A 51 -0.49 -12.98 -3.90
CA GLY A 51 0.92 -12.97 -4.28
C GLY A 51 1.23 -12.05 -5.46
N ASP A 52 0.23 -11.34 -5.99
CA ASP A 52 0.38 -10.27 -7.00
C ASP A 52 0.85 -8.96 -6.34
N GLY A 53 1.89 -9.04 -5.51
CA GLY A 53 2.63 -7.90 -4.99
C GLY A 53 3.35 -7.07 -6.07
N SER A 54 3.24 -7.48 -7.33
CA SER A 54 3.82 -6.89 -8.54
C SER A 54 3.16 -5.57 -8.98
N GLN A 55 2.07 -5.14 -8.34
CA GLN A 55 1.32 -3.91 -8.70
C GLN A 55 1.03 -2.99 -7.51
N GLY A 56 1.84 -3.05 -6.45
CA GLY A 56 1.90 -2.01 -5.44
C GLY A 56 2.93 -0.95 -5.84
N PHE A 57 2.51 0.33 -5.93
CA PHE A 57 3.28 1.49 -6.42
C PHE A 57 4.35 1.26 -7.51
#